data_AF-A0A8J3UEU7-F1
#
_entry.id   AF-A0A8J3UEU7-F1
#
_cell.length_a   1.000
_cell.length_b   1.000
_cell.length_c   1.000
_cell.angle_alpha   90.00
_cell.angle_beta   90.00
_cell.angle_gamma   90.00
#
_symmetry.space_group_name_H-M   'P 1'
#
loop_
_entity.id
_entity.type
_entity.pdbx_description
1 polymer ?
#
loop_
_entity_poly.entity_id
_entity_poly.type
_entity_poly.pdbx_seq_one_letter_code
_entity_poly.pdbx_strand_id
1 'polypeptide(L)'
;MLHGRVVRPTGRNATQPVIDNLDRAKAIAGFVDVVQRDRFIGVVATSGWAASAAASSRTGITVSWTNGPKMIAQVDLPTAVRDPANHYTSMVEIDENVDPILAGADKVLSSQYFSPFHMHAGMGASSAVADVRQAPDPETGIQATIWSGTQDVNALAGAIAPLLGLPRSAVRVIYVEATGCYGHNGADDCAADAAVLSQAVGKPVRVQWTRQDEHGWEPLGGAQAHAMRGALGSDGIIAWSHLNYAATANSRPVAGVPGTLLAGALMGFPPAPLPSTSVDTSGRNAPVTYDFPQRVQARLLKSFETTGPASAVPASPLTYRIPRTTALRSLGGFSNSFANESFFDELAHAGGHDPLELRIASLTDPRAVAVCEALRDVWRRRPAGGDGTGAGVAFQQYEVVNAYAATYVEVEVDSVTGKVTVTRVVVAHDCGLIINPDGLRNQIEGNVVQGIGRTLKEQVSYTDDRITSVTWQTNASNPGYEVIMDSL
;
A
#
# COMPACT_ATOMS: atom_id res chain seq x y z
N MET A 1 13.80 22.34 21.79
CA MET A 1 13.20 21.70 20.61
C MET A 1 11.94 22.44 20.25
N LEU A 2 11.65 22.62 18.96
CA LEU A 2 10.45 23.26 18.42
C LEU A 2 9.49 22.19 17.86
N HIS A 3 8.29 22.60 17.48
CA HIS A 3 7.25 21.74 16.93
C HIS A 3 6.76 22.28 15.59
N GLY A 4 6.57 21.36 14.63
CA GLY A 4 6.12 21.67 13.28
C GLY A 4 4.72 21.12 12.96
N ARG A 5 4.01 21.84 12.10
CA ARG A 5 2.77 21.40 11.43
C ARG A 5 2.82 21.79 9.97
N VAL A 6 2.46 20.88 9.07
CA VAL A 6 2.40 21.18 7.63
C VAL A 6 0.95 21.46 7.26
N VAL A 7 0.73 22.52 6.48
CA VAL A 7 -0.57 22.84 5.90
C VAL A 7 -0.60 22.23 4.50
N ARG A 8 -1.40 21.17 4.34
CA ARG A 8 -1.48 20.42 3.09
C ARG A 8 -2.29 21.14 2.01
N PRO A 9 -2.01 20.90 0.72
CA PRO A 9 -2.86 21.35 -0.36
C PRO A 9 -4.32 20.86 -0.23
N THR A 10 -5.27 21.58 -0.80
CA THR A 10 -6.69 21.19 -0.79
C THR A 10 -7.00 19.99 -1.68
N GLY A 11 -6.14 19.71 -2.65
CA GLY A 11 -6.19 18.55 -3.55
C GLY A 11 -4.80 18.15 -4.03
N ARG A 12 -4.66 16.93 -4.55
CA ARG A 12 -3.37 16.31 -4.89
C ARG A 12 -2.56 17.11 -5.91
N ASN A 13 -3.25 17.71 -6.86
CA ASN A 13 -2.67 18.50 -7.95
C ASN A 13 -2.80 20.03 -7.73
N ALA A 14 -3.24 20.47 -6.56
CA ALA A 14 -3.38 21.90 -6.29
C ALA A 14 -2.00 22.60 -6.29
N THR A 15 -1.99 23.85 -6.75
CA THR A 15 -0.78 24.66 -6.97
C THR A 15 -0.95 26.08 -6.42
N GLN A 16 0.11 26.88 -6.51
CA GLN A 16 0.09 28.33 -6.24
C GLN A 16 -0.54 28.68 -4.89
N PRO A 17 0.02 28.22 -3.76
CA PRO A 17 -0.52 28.59 -2.47
C PRO A 17 -0.36 30.09 -2.21
N VAL A 18 -1.40 30.69 -1.64
CA VAL A 18 -1.38 32.06 -1.11
C VAL A 18 -1.67 31.99 0.38
N ILE A 19 -0.70 32.45 1.19
CA ILE A 19 -0.81 32.50 2.64
C ILE A 19 -1.41 33.83 3.06
N ASP A 20 -2.51 33.75 3.79
CA ASP A 20 -3.22 34.90 4.37
C ASP A 20 -3.30 34.76 5.90
N ASN A 21 -3.69 35.85 6.57
CA ASN A 21 -3.91 35.92 8.02
C ASN A 21 -2.66 35.58 8.86
N LEU A 22 -1.45 35.88 8.34
CA LEU A 22 -0.19 35.65 9.06
C LEU A 22 -0.15 36.33 10.44
N ASP A 23 -0.76 37.50 10.58
CA ASP A 23 -0.80 38.23 11.85
C ASP A 23 -1.58 37.47 12.95
N ARG A 24 -2.56 36.64 12.58
CA ARG A 24 -3.25 35.76 13.55
C ARG A 24 -2.30 34.70 14.08
N ALA A 25 -1.49 34.11 13.20
CA ALA A 25 -0.47 33.15 13.61
C ALA A 25 0.60 33.80 14.51
N LYS A 26 1.08 35.00 14.16
CA LYS A 26 2.05 35.76 14.97
C LYS A 26 1.53 36.11 16.36
N ALA A 27 0.22 36.29 16.52
CA ALA A 27 -0.40 36.57 17.81
C ALA A 27 -0.49 35.34 18.73
N ILE A 28 -0.26 34.13 18.22
CA ILE A 28 -0.28 32.92 19.04
C ILE A 28 1.02 32.83 19.84
N ALA A 29 0.89 32.79 21.16
CA ALA A 29 2.02 32.64 22.07
C ALA A 29 2.85 31.39 21.70
N GLY A 30 4.15 31.60 21.45
CA GLY A 30 5.07 30.55 21.05
C GLY A 30 5.16 30.30 19.55
N PHE A 31 4.45 31.05 18.69
CA PHE A 31 4.71 31.07 17.26
C PHE A 31 6.18 31.43 16.98
N VAL A 32 6.81 30.73 16.02
CA VAL A 32 8.18 30.98 15.59
C VAL A 32 8.21 31.47 14.15
N ASP A 33 7.70 30.67 13.21
CA ASP A 33 7.76 31.02 11.79
C ASP A 33 6.72 30.28 10.93
N VAL A 34 6.46 30.81 9.73
CA VAL A 34 5.78 30.10 8.63
C VAL A 34 6.79 29.90 7.50
N VAL A 35 7.08 28.64 7.20
CA VAL A 35 8.04 28.23 6.17
C VAL A 35 7.27 27.90 4.89
N GLN A 36 7.57 28.59 3.79
CA GLN A 36 7.07 28.28 2.46
C GLN A 36 8.22 27.94 1.51
N ARG A 37 8.11 26.82 0.79
CA ARG A 37 9.01 26.42 -0.30
C ARG A 37 8.18 25.82 -1.43
N ASP A 38 7.96 26.60 -2.49
CA ASP A 38 7.01 26.27 -3.56
C ASP A 38 5.61 25.93 -2.98
N ARG A 39 5.17 24.67 -3.06
CA ARG A 39 3.89 24.19 -2.50
C ARG A 39 4.03 23.59 -1.10
N PHE A 40 5.22 23.50 -0.53
CA PHE A 40 5.39 23.10 0.86
C PHE A 40 5.14 24.30 1.78
N ILE A 41 4.18 24.17 2.70
CA ILE A 41 3.90 25.17 3.74
C ILE A 41 3.86 24.51 5.09
N GLY A 42 4.66 25.00 6.03
CA GLY A 42 4.55 24.56 7.41
C GLY A 42 4.75 25.69 8.41
N VAL A 43 4.29 25.45 9.63
CA VAL A 43 4.35 26.37 10.75
C VAL A 43 5.22 25.76 11.83
N VAL A 44 6.09 26.57 12.42
CA VAL A 44 6.95 26.19 13.53
C VAL A 44 6.58 26.99 14.77
N ALA A 45 6.51 26.32 15.91
CA ALA A 45 6.22 26.94 17.20
C ALA A 45 6.98 26.26 18.36
N THR A 46 6.95 26.85 19.55
CA THR A 46 7.61 26.31 20.76
C THR A 46 6.87 25.12 21.38
N SER A 47 5.61 24.86 20.99
CA SER A 47 4.82 23.71 21.44
C SER A 47 3.97 23.13 20.31
N GLY A 48 3.60 21.85 20.43
CA GLY A 48 2.72 21.19 19.46
C GLY A 48 1.31 21.79 19.40
N TRP A 49 0.83 22.37 20.52
CA TRP A 49 -0.44 23.10 20.55
C TRP A 49 -0.35 24.41 19.78
N ALA A 50 0.69 25.21 20.02
CA ALA A 50 0.88 26.49 19.33
C ALA A 50 1.07 26.27 17.82
N ALA A 51 1.82 25.23 17.41
CA ALA A 51 1.98 24.89 16.00
C ALA A 51 0.64 24.49 15.36
N SER A 52 -0.18 23.70 16.07
CA SER A 52 -1.52 23.30 15.58
C SER A 52 -2.47 24.49 15.47
N ALA A 53 -2.47 25.38 16.46
CA ALA A 53 -3.29 26.58 16.45
C ALA A 53 -2.87 27.55 15.32
N ALA A 54 -1.56 27.72 15.11
CA ALA A 54 -1.05 28.63 14.10
C ALA A 54 -1.20 28.08 12.66
N ALA A 55 -1.21 26.76 12.49
CA ALA A 55 -1.49 26.11 11.19
C ALA A 55 -2.99 25.99 10.88
N SER A 56 -3.87 26.10 11.88
CA SER A 56 -5.32 25.97 11.68
C SER A 56 -5.91 27.23 11.05
N SER A 57 -6.70 27.06 9.98
CA SER A 57 -7.47 28.14 9.35
C SER A 57 -8.45 28.86 10.28
N ARG A 58 -8.80 28.25 11.42
CA ARG A 58 -9.70 28.85 12.43
C ARG A 58 -9.00 29.86 13.32
N THR A 59 -7.71 29.68 13.60
CA THR A 59 -7.00 30.43 14.64
C THR A 59 -5.71 31.09 14.16
N GLY A 60 -5.08 30.58 13.11
CA GLY A 60 -3.82 31.08 12.57
C GLY A 60 -3.91 31.42 11.09
N ILE A 61 -3.00 30.87 10.29
CA ILE A 61 -2.93 31.15 8.85
C ILE A 61 -4.07 30.48 8.09
N THR A 62 -4.44 31.10 6.98
CA THR A 62 -5.26 30.47 5.93
C THR A 62 -4.42 30.30 4.69
N VAL A 63 -4.57 29.19 3.98
CA VAL A 63 -3.89 28.96 2.70
C VAL A 63 -4.92 28.68 1.64
N SER A 64 -5.00 29.55 0.64
CA SER A 64 -5.78 29.29 -0.57
C SER A 64 -4.90 28.67 -1.64
N TRP A 65 -5.47 27.81 -2.48
CA TRP A 65 -4.76 27.07 -3.51
C TRP A 65 -5.52 27.16 -4.83
N THR A 66 -4.79 27.22 -5.94
CA THR A 66 -5.36 27.03 -7.27
C THR A 66 -5.60 25.55 -7.51
N ASN A 67 -6.83 25.17 -7.87
CA ASN A 67 -7.16 23.78 -8.20
C ASN A 67 -6.39 23.33 -9.45
N GLY A 68 -5.83 22.11 -9.40
CA GLY A 68 -5.16 21.50 -10.55
C GLY A 68 -6.02 20.51 -11.31
N PRO A 69 -5.44 19.83 -12.31
CA PRO A 69 -6.10 18.74 -13.04
C PRO A 69 -6.64 17.65 -12.10
N LYS A 70 -7.72 17.00 -12.53
CA LYS A 70 -8.39 15.95 -11.76
C LYS A 70 -7.68 14.61 -11.92
N MET A 71 -7.65 13.83 -10.84
CA MET A 71 -7.37 12.40 -10.86
C MET A 71 -8.56 11.64 -11.46
N ILE A 72 -8.36 10.37 -11.81
CA ILE A 72 -9.43 9.44 -12.14
C ILE A 72 -10.35 9.31 -10.92
N ALA A 73 -11.63 9.64 -11.07
CA ALA A 73 -12.61 9.54 -9.99
C ALA A 73 -12.78 8.08 -9.52
N GLN A 74 -13.05 7.89 -8.23
CA GLN A 74 -13.16 6.55 -7.65
C GLN A 74 -14.22 5.66 -8.33
N VAL A 75 -15.34 6.26 -8.74
CA VAL A 75 -16.43 5.54 -9.43
C VAL A 75 -16.00 4.98 -10.79
N ASP A 76 -15.07 5.67 -11.47
CA ASP A 76 -14.58 5.28 -12.79
C ASP A 76 -13.36 4.36 -12.72
N LEU A 77 -12.74 4.23 -11.55
CA LEU A 77 -11.48 3.54 -11.35
C LEU A 77 -11.50 2.09 -11.89
N PRO A 78 -12.51 1.24 -11.62
CA PRO A 78 -12.51 -0.13 -12.14
C PRO A 78 -12.45 -0.21 -13.67
N THR A 79 -13.09 0.72 -14.37
CA THR A 79 -13.03 0.77 -15.84
C THR A 79 -11.71 1.39 -16.31
N ALA A 80 -11.30 2.50 -15.70
CA ALA A 80 -10.13 3.26 -16.11
C ALA A 80 -8.82 2.47 -15.95
N VAL A 81 -8.67 1.62 -14.92
CA VAL A 81 -7.45 0.80 -14.79
C VAL A 81 -7.27 -0.18 -15.95
N ARG A 82 -8.34 -0.56 -16.66
CA ARG A 82 -8.28 -1.47 -17.81
C ARG A 82 -8.00 -0.76 -19.13
N ASP A 83 -8.17 0.57 -19.18
CA ASP A 83 -7.98 1.37 -20.39
C ASP A 83 -6.47 1.54 -20.74
N PRO A 84 -6.03 1.09 -21.93
CA PRO A 84 -4.66 1.26 -22.41
C PRO A 84 -4.13 2.70 -22.37
N ALA A 85 -4.98 3.72 -22.48
CA ALA A 85 -4.57 5.11 -22.38
C ALA A 85 -3.91 5.43 -21.02
N ASN A 86 -4.29 4.70 -19.97
CA ASN A 86 -3.80 4.87 -18.62
C ASN A 86 -2.52 4.05 -18.33
N HIS A 87 -2.05 3.24 -19.27
CA HIS A 87 -0.88 2.39 -19.12
C HIS A 87 0.37 3.10 -19.64
N TYR A 88 1.52 2.89 -19.00
CA TYR A 88 2.81 3.34 -19.53
C TYR A 88 3.65 2.20 -20.10
N THR A 89 3.35 0.97 -19.72
CA THR A 89 4.01 -0.21 -20.29
C THR A 89 3.14 -1.46 -20.16
N SER A 90 3.45 -2.45 -20.98
CA SER A 90 2.86 -3.78 -20.98
C SER A 90 3.98 -4.80 -21.02
N MET A 91 3.84 -5.91 -20.29
CA MET A 91 4.83 -6.97 -20.29
C MET A 91 4.19 -8.34 -20.14
N VAL A 92 5.00 -9.37 -20.43
CA VAL A 92 4.69 -10.78 -20.23
C VAL A 92 5.70 -11.29 -19.22
N GLU A 93 5.23 -11.74 -18.06
CA GLU A 93 6.07 -12.32 -16.99
C GLU A 93 6.33 -13.79 -17.25
N ILE A 94 5.29 -14.54 -17.65
CA ILE A 94 5.37 -15.95 -18.04
C ILE A 94 4.58 -16.11 -19.34
N ASP A 95 5.16 -16.82 -20.31
CA ASP A 95 4.55 -17.07 -21.61
C ASP A 95 4.63 -18.55 -22.00
N GLU A 96 3.90 -19.39 -21.27
CA GLU A 96 3.66 -20.75 -21.73
C GLU A 96 2.54 -20.72 -22.78
N ASN A 97 2.62 -21.61 -23.78
CA ASN A 97 1.76 -21.58 -24.97
C ASN A 97 0.32 -22.04 -24.67
N VAL A 98 -0.42 -21.25 -23.89
CA VAL A 98 -1.77 -21.59 -23.37
C VAL A 98 -2.89 -21.34 -24.38
N ASP A 99 -2.70 -20.46 -25.36
CA ASP A 99 -3.78 -20.07 -26.29
C ASP A 99 -4.36 -21.25 -27.08
N PRO A 100 -3.55 -22.18 -27.64
CA PRO A 100 -4.10 -23.36 -28.31
C PRO A 100 -4.87 -24.28 -27.36
N ILE A 101 -4.43 -24.40 -26.11
CA ILE A 101 -5.12 -25.22 -25.09
C ILE A 101 -6.48 -24.59 -24.77
N LEU A 102 -6.51 -23.29 -24.52
CA LEU A 102 -7.75 -22.54 -24.27
C LEU A 102 -8.71 -22.59 -25.47
N ALA A 103 -8.21 -22.62 -26.70
CA ALA A 103 -9.05 -22.68 -27.89
C ALA A 103 -9.63 -24.09 -28.16
N GLY A 104 -8.91 -25.15 -27.75
CA GLY A 104 -9.29 -26.53 -27.98
C GLY A 104 -10.00 -27.22 -26.81
N ALA A 105 -10.06 -26.61 -25.63
CA ALA A 105 -10.67 -27.21 -24.45
C ALA A 105 -12.21 -27.14 -24.49
N ASP A 106 -12.85 -28.23 -24.07
CA ASP A 106 -14.32 -28.32 -23.98
C ASP A 106 -14.92 -27.39 -22.94
N LYS A 107 -14.14 -27.02 -21.92
CA LYS A 107 -14.59 -26.15 -20.82
C LYS A 107 -13.56 -25.07 -20.50
N VAL A 108 -13.98 -23.83 -20.72
CA VAL A 108 -13.18 -22.63 -20.46
C VAL A 108 -14.00 -21.67 -19.62
N LEU A 109 -13.41 -21.15 -18.55
CA LEU A 109 -13.99 -20.10 -17.71
C LEU A 109 -13.21 -18.80 -17.88
N SER A 110 -13.88 -17.69 -17.63
CA SER A 110 -13.28 -16.37 -17.54
C SER A 110 -13.93 -15.55 -16.43
N SER A 111 -13.11 -14.84 -15.68
CA SER A 111 -13.53 -14.03 -14.53
C SER A 111 -12.74 -12.74 -14.44
N GLN A 112 -13.33 -11.72 -13.83
CA GLN A 112 -12.67 -10.45 -13.60
C GLN A 112 -12.75 -10.09 -12.12
N TYR A 113 -11.63 -9.59 -11.59
CA TYR A 113 -11.54 -9.17 -10.19
C TYR A 113 -11.05 -7.72 -10.11
N PHE A 114 -11.37 -7.07 -9.00
CA PHE A 114 -10.91 -5.72 -8.71
C PHE A 114 -10.68 -5.57 -7.21
N SER A 115 -9.54 -5.00 -6.84
CA SER A 115 -9.25 -4.59 -5.46
C SER A 115 -9.06 -3.08 -5.40
N PRO A 116 -9.66 -2.39 -4.41
CA PRO A 116 -9.53 -0.95 -4.27
C PRO A 116 -8.18 -0.53 -3.68
N PHE A 117 -7.98 0.78 -3.56
CA PHE A 117 -6.90 1.33 -2.75
C PHE A 117 -7.09 0.99 -1.27
N HIS A 118 -6.01 0.60 -0.61
CA HIS A 118 -5.96 0.30 0.81
C HIS A 118 -4.95 1.20 1.51
N MET A 119 -5.21 1.57 2.76
CA MET A 119 -4.28 2.33 3.59
C MET A 119 -3.46 1.41 4.50
N HIS A 120 -2.32 1.91 4.99
CA HIS A 120 -1.57 1.20 6.02
C HIS A 120 -2.25 1.29 7.38
N ALA A 121 -2.95 2.40 7.66
CA ALA A 121 -3.75 2.58 8.86
C ALA A 121 -2.94 2.30 10.15
N GLY A 122 -1.72 2.84 10.25
CA GLY A 122 -0.91 2.72 11.46
C GLY A 122 -1.66 3.21 12.70
N MET A 123 -1.55 2.52 13.84
CA MET A 123 -2.32 2.86 15.06
C MET A 123 -2.00 4.25 15.59
N GLY A 124 -0.72 4.62 15.59
CA GLY A 124 -0.25 5.99 15.78
C GLY A 124 -0.06 6.68 14.43
N ALA A 125 -0.22 8.01 14.42
CA ALA A 125 0.17 8.82 13.28
C ALA A 125 1.70 8.98 13.23
N SER A 126 2.22 9.14 12.03
CA SER A 126 3.65 9.31 11.76
C SER A 126 4.23 10.48 12.55
N SER A 127 5.42 10.27 13.12
CA SER A 127 6.15 11.31 13.84
C SER A 127 7.65 11.19 13.57
N ALA A 128 8.31 12.34 13.51
CA ALA A 128 9.74 12.43 13.37
C ALA A 128 10.30 13.65 14.10
N VAL A 129 11.58 13.60 14.42
CA VAL A 129 12.35 14.75 14.89
C VAL A 129 13.51 14.94 13.92
N ALA A 130 13.79 16.18 13.52
CA ALA A 130 15.00 16.49 12.78
C ALA A 130 15.76 17.61 13.49
N ASP A 131 17.09 17.48 13.54
CA ASP A 131 18.06 18.51 13.92
C ASP A 131 18.95 18.79 12.71
N VAL A 132 18.63 19.84 11.97
CA VAL A 132 19.42 20.32 10.84
C VAL A 132 20.16 21.59 11.25
N ARG A 133 21.48 21.46 11.40
CA ARG A 133 22.38 22.51 11.88
C ARG A 133 22.84 23.40 10.74
N GLN A 134 23.20 24.64 11.08
CA GLN A 134 23.74 25.60 10.11
C GLN A 134 25.11 25.19 9.56
N ALA A 135 25.90 24.46 10.35
CA ALA A 135 27.18 23.89 9.95
C ALA A 135 27.26 22.43 10.39
N PRO A 136 28.05 21.59 9.68
CA PRO A 136 28.35 20.24 10.12
C PRO A 136 28.95 20.22 11.52
N ASP A 137 28.64 19.18 12.27
CA ASP A 137 29.34 18.84 13.49
C ASP A 137 30.84 18.64 13.22
N PRO A 138 31.74 19.34 13.94
CA PRO A 138 33.17 19.34 13.61
C PRO A 138 33.86 18.00 13.87
N GLU A 139 33.29 17.13 14.70
CA GLU A 139 33.86 15.82 15.03
C GLU A 139 33.33 14.73 14.11
N THR A 140 32.01 14.75 13.85
CA THR A 140 31.33 13.67 13.11
C THR A 140 31.07 14.00 11.64
N GLY A 141 31.17 15.27 11.24
CA GLY A 141 30.80 15.74 9.91
C GLY A 141 29.29 15.72 9.62
N ILE A 142 28.45 15.36 10.60
CA ILE A 142 27.00 15.29 10.45
C ILE A 142 26.39 16.68 10.60
N GLN A 143 25.59 17.09 9.63
CA GLN A 143 24.85 18.35 9.66
C GLN A 143 23.36 18.16 9.92
N ALA A 144 22.79 17.02 9.50
CA ALA A 144 21.39 16.69 9.70
C ALA A 144 21.26 15.34 10.42
N THR A 145 20.61 15.32 11.58
CA THR A 145 20.19 14.09 12.26
C THR A 145 18.68 14.01 12.30
N ILE A 146 18.12 12.87 11.88
CA ILE A 146 16.67 12.63 11.83
C ILE A 146 16.34 11.37 12.61
N TRP A 147 15.39 11.45 13.53
CA TRP A 147 14.80 10.32 14.24
C TRP A 147 13.46 9.99 13.61
N SER A 148 13.30 8.78 13.09
CA SER A 148 12.11 8.36 12.34
C SER A 148 11.77 6.89 12.59
N GLY A 149 10.47 6.57 12.52
CA GLY A 149 9.93 5.21 12.47
C GLY A 149 10.06 4.52 11.11
N THR A 150 10.86 5.07 10.19
CA THR A 150 11.08 4.52 8.85
C THR A 150 11.52 3.05 8.88
N GLN A 151 11.10 2.27 7.88
CA GLN A 151 11.60 0.91 7.68
C GLN A 151 13.00 0.87 7.06
N ASP A 152 13.42 1.94 6.36
CA ASP A 152 14.67 1.96 5.62
C ASP A 152 15.40 3.29 5.85
N VAL A 153 16.21 3.30 6.91
CA VAL A 153 17.01 4.47 7.29
C VAL A 153 18.00 4.90 6.21
N ASN A 154 18.49 3.97 5.38
CA ASN A 154 19.49 4.28 4.38
C ASN A 154 18.86 4.95 3.15
N ALA A 155 17.76 4.39 2.66
CA ALA A 155 16.99 4.97 1.56
C ALA A 155 16.46 6.37 1.93
N LEU A 156 15.89 6.52 3.14
CA LEU A 156 15.42 7.82 3.63
C LEU A 156 16.56 8.84 3.69
N ALA A 157 17.72 8.49 4.25
CA ALA A 157 18.87 9.38 4.30
C ALA A 157 19.36 9.79 2.89
N GLY A 158 19.30 8.85 1.93
CA GLY A 158 19.60 9.09 0.52
C GLY A 158 18.66 10.09 -0.16
N ALA A 159 17.38 10.09 0.20
CA ALA A 159 16.39 11.02 -0.35
C ALA A 159 16.40 12.39 0.37
N ILE A 160 16.65 12.41 1.69
CA ILE A 160 16.74 13.65 2.48
C ILE A 160 17.98 14.48 2.12
N ALA A 161 19.12 13.85 1.82
CA ALA A 161 20.35 14.57 1.47
C ALA A 161 20.17 15.61 0.33
N PRO A 162 19.71 15.22 -0.88
CA PRO A 162 19.44 16.19 -1.95
C PRO A 162 18.26 17.12 -1.62
N LEU A 163 17.26 16.68 -0.85
CA LEU A 163 16.15 17.54 -0.40
C LEU A 163 16.65 18.74 0.42
N LEU A 164 17.67 18.54 1.24
CA LEU A 164 18.31 19.58 2.05
C LEU A 164 19.49 20.27 1.34
N GLY A 165 19.88 19.81 0.14
CA GLY A 165 21.10 20.30 -0.52
C GLY A 165 22.39 19.92 0.21
N LEU A 166 22.39 18.78 0.92
CA LEU A 166 23.53 18.27 1.69
C LEU A 166 24.15 17.04 1.02
N PRO A 167 25.46 16.79 1.21
CA PRO A 167 26.04 15.51 0.84
C PRO A 167 25.48 14.38 1.71
N ARG A 168 25.35 13.17 1.14
CA ARG A 168 24.83 11.99 1.86
C ARG A 168 25.57 11.70 3.17
N SER A 169 26.89 11.94 3.21
CA SER A 169 27.73 11.74 4.39
C SER A 169 27.39 12.67 5.56
N ALA A 170 26.74 13.81 5.30
CA ALA A 170 26.32 14.76 6.33
C ALA A 170 24.93 14.47 6.91
N VAL A 171 24.24 13.43 6.42
CA VAL A 171 22.87 13.07 6.84
C VAL A 171 22.87 11.75 7.58
N ARG A 172 22.39 11.78 8.82
CA ARG A 172 22.19 10.61 9.67
C ARG A 172 20.69 10.41 9.93
N VAL A 173 20.20 9.22 9.65
CA VAL A 173 18.86 8.80 10.07
C VAL A 173 19.01 7.74 11.17
N ILE A 174 18.29 7.92 12.26
CA ILE A 174 18.25 7.04 13.42
C ILE A 174 16.84 6.45 13.48
N TYR A 175 16.77 5.12 13.41
CA TYR A 175 15.52 4.41 13.64
C TYR A 175 15.07 4.61 15.09
N VAL A 176 13.79 4.90 15.27
CA VAL A 176 13.11 4.87 16.56
C VAL A 176 11.86 4.01 16.44
N GLU A 177 11.54 3.26 17.50
CA GLU A 177 10.36 2.41 17.50
C GLU A 177 9.09 3.24 17.26
N ALA A 178 8.21 2.72 16.39
CA ALA A 178 7.01 3.37 15.94
C ALA A 178 5.82 2.40 15.91
N THR A 179 4.62 2.90 15.64
CA THR A 179 3.36 2.18 15.82
C THR A 179 2.99 1.22 14.67
N GLY A 180 3.99 0.56 14.09
CA GLY A 180 3.85 -0.26 12.89
C GLY A 180 3.86 0.54 11.58
N CYS A 181 4.17 -0.16 10.49
CA CYS A 181 4.36 0.43 9.15
C CYS A 181 3.62 -0.34 8.05
N TYR A 182 3.61 -1.69 8.12
CA TYR A 182 2.95 -2.58 7.16
C TYR A 182 3.37 -2.36 5.71
N GLY A 183 4.59 -1.85 5.49
CA GLY A 183 5.04 -1.32 4.21
C GLY A 183 5.55 0.11 4.38
N HIS A 184 5.36 0.96 3.39
CA HIS A 184 5.80 2.35 3.40
C HIS A 184 4.63 3.28 3.77
N ASN A 185 4.36 3.46 5.06
CA ASN A 185 3.39 4.46 5.53
C ASN A 185 3.97 5.90 5.48
N GLY A 186 3.32 6.87 6.12
CA GLY A 186 3.76 8.28 6.12
C GLY A 186 5.04 8.61 6.90
N ALA A 187 5.75 7.62 7.49
CA ALA A 187 6.91 7.87 8.35
C ALA A 187 8.05 8.61 7.64
N ASP A 188 8.33 8.24 6.38
CA ASP A 188 9.37 8.85 5.56
C ASP A 188 9.00 10.30 5.18
N ASP A 189 7.74 10.54 4.85
CA ASP A 189 7.23 11.87 4.51
C ASP A 189 7.22 12.80 5.73
N CYS A 190 6.80 12.30 6.90
CA CYS A 190 6.83 13.05 8.15
C CYS A 190 8.27 13.42 8.56
N ALA A 191 9.23 12.54 8.29
CA ALA A 191 10.64 12.81 8.50
C ALA A 191 11.17 13.89 7.56
N ALA A 192 10.74 13.88 6.29
CA ALA A 192 11.06 14.93 5.33
C ALA A 192 10.47 16.29 5.73
N ASP A 193 9.22 16.31 6.19
CA ASP A 193 8.59 17.54 6.72
C ASP A 193 9.39 18.12 7.89
N ALA A 194 9.79 17.28 8.86
CA ALA A 194 10.59 17.70 10.01
C ALA A 194 11.95 18.26 9.57
N ALA A 195 12.61 17.61 8.61
CA ALA A 195 13.91 18.02 8.08
C ALA A 195 13.84 19.40 7.40
N VAL A 196 12.84 19.62 6.54
CA VAL A 196 12.64 20.92 5.85
C VAL A 196 12.37 22.04 6.85
N LEU A 197 11.50 21.80 7.84
CA LEU A 197 11.19 22.79 8.86
C LEU A 197 12.39 23.08 9.77
N SER A 198 13.11 22.04 10.21
CA SER A 198 14.31 22.18 11.04
C SER A 198 15.39 22.98 10.31
N GLN A 199 15.62 22.70 9.02
CA GLN A 199 16.58 23.44 8.20
C GLN A 199 16.21 24.93 8.11
N ALA A 200 14.93 25.24 7.91
CA ALA A 200 14.48 26.62 7.78
C ALA A 200 14.72 27.45 9.05
N VAL A 201 14.53 26.85 10.24
CA VAL A 201 14.66 27.56 11.53
C VAL A 201 16.01 27.34 12.23
N GLY A 202 16.87 26.46 11.70
CA GLY A 202 18.19 26.13 12.27
C GLY A 202 18.15 25.53 13.67
N LYS A 203 17.05 24.85 14.05
CA LYS A 203 16.83 24.26 15.38
C LYS A 203 16.15 22.90 15.24
N PRO A 204 16.25 22.01 16.25
CA PRO A 204 15.51 20.76 16.25
C PRO A 204 14.00 20.98 16.18
N VAL A 205 13.32 20.33 15.23
CA VAL A 205 11.86 20.39 15.03
C VAL A 205 11.27 18.98 15.10
N ARG A 206 10.27 18.80 15.96
CA ARG A 206 9.41 17.62 15.99
C ARG A 206 8.17 17.84 15.13
N VAL A 207 7.91 16.93 14.20
CA VAL A 207 6.64 16.85 13.46
C VAL A 207 5.90 15.59 13.91
N GLN A 208 4.58 15.71 14.05
CA GLN A 208 3.67 14.59 14.22
C GLN A 208 2.46 14.88 13.35
N TRP A 209 2.13 13.99 12.44
CA TRP A 209 0.95 14.14 11.60
C TRP A 209 -0.32 14.03 12.44
N THR A 210 -1.38 14.72 12.02
CA THR A 210 -2.71 14.41 12.52
C THR A 210 -3.22 13.13 11.86
N ARG A 211 -4.28 12.52 12.40
CA ARG A 211 -4.92 11.37 11.74
C ARG A 211 -5.43 11.74 10.34
N GLN A 212 -5.90 12.97 10.17
CA GLN A 212 -6.33 13.54 8.90
C GLN A 212 -5.19 13.68 7.90
N ASP A 213 -4.01 14.10 8.36
CA ASP A 213 -2.83 14.15 7.51
C ASP A 213 -2.38 12.74 7.12
N GLU A 214 -2.31 11.80 8.06
CA GLU A 214 -1.93 10.41 7.79
C GLU A 214 -2.83 9.79 6.73
N HIS A 215 -4.12 9.67 7.01
CA HIS A 215 -5.04 9.02 6.08
C HIS A 215 -5.22 9.80 4.77
N GLY A 216 -5.08 11.13 4.81
CA GLY A 216 -5.24 11.98 3.63
C GLY A 216 -4.03 11.96 2.69
N TRP A 217 -2.83 11.74 3.22
CA TRP A 217 -1.57 11.99 2.52
C TRP A 217 -0.56 10.86 2.55
N GLU A 218 -0.74 9.82 3.36
CA GLU A 218 0.07 8.61 3.26
C GLU A 218 -0.03 8.04 1.83
N PRO A 219 1.05 7.44 1.32
CA PRO A 219 0.95 6.65 0.10
C PRO A 219 0.12 5.38 0.37
N LEU A 220 -0.54 4.83 -0.64
CA LEU A 220 -1.53 3.75 -0.47
C LEU A 220 -1.06 2.43 -1.09
N GLY A 221 -1.60 1.30 -0.61
CA GLY A 221 -1.61 0.06 -1.38
C GLY A 221 -2.42 0.26 -2.66
N GLY A 222 -1.80 0.03 -3.82
CA GLY A 222 -2.39 0.32 -5.13
C GLY A 222 -3.62 -0.52 -5.45
N ALA A 223 -4.61 0.10 -6.10
CA ALA A 223 -5.74 -0.61 -6.70
C ALA A 223 -5.27 -1.47 -7.88
N GLN A 224 -5.91 -2.62 -8.07
CA GLN A 224 -5.58 -3.57 -9.13
C GLN A 224 -6.84 -4.17 -9.74
N ALA A 225 -6.76 -4.49 -11.03
CA ALA A 225 -7.77 -5.27 -11.72
C ALA A 225 -7.14 -6.51 -12.33
N HIS A 226 -7.95 -7.54 -12.53
CA HIS A 226 -7.51 -8.82 -13.06
C HIS A 226 -8.51 -9.29 -14.11
N ALA A 227 -7.98 -9.90 -15.18
CA ALA A 227 -8.75 -10.69 -16.12
C ALA A 227 -8.14 -12.10 -16.16
N MET A 228 -8.96 -13.07 -15.80
CA MET A 228 -8.57 -14.48 -15.68
C MET A 228 -9.23 -15.29 -16.79
N ARG A 229 -8.50 -16.26 -17.33
CA ARG A 229 -9.05 -17.33 -18.16
C ARG A 229 -8.41 -18.65 -17.76
N GLY A 230 -9.16 -19.73 -17.80
CA GLY A 230 -8.65 -21.06 -17.48
C GLY A 230 -9.44 -22.15 -18.18
N ALA A 231 -8.77 -23.24 -18.50
CA ALA A 231 -9.39 -24.42 -19.12
C ALA A 231 -9.35 -25.62 -18.17
N LEU A 232 -10.39 -26.44 -18.23
CA LEU A 232 -10.52 -27.69 -17.49
C LEU A 232 -10.42 -28.89 -18.45
N GLY A 233 -9.58 -29.85 -18.09
CA GLY A 233 -9.59 -31.21 -18.61
C GLY A 233 -10.37 -32.16 -17.70
N SER A 234 -10.28 -33.47 -17.94
CA SER A 234 -10.91 -34.48 -17.08
C SER A 234 -10.32 -34.53 -15.67
N ASP A 235 -9.03 -34.25 -15.54
CA ASP A 235 -8.26 -34.46 -14.32
C ASP A 235 -7.96 -33.15 -13.56
N GLY A 236 -8.44 -32.00 -14.07
CA GLY A 236 -8.23 -30.71 -13.42
C GLY A 236 -7.95 -29.57 -14.41
N ILE A 237 -7.23 -28.55 -13.94
CA ILE A 237 -6.90 -27.35 -14.72
C ILE A 237 -5.75 -27.68 -15.68
N ILE A 238 -5.90 -27.31 -16.96
CA ILE A 238 -4.91 -27.60 -18.02
C ILE A 238 -4.33 -26.36 -18.69
N ALA A 239 -4.89 -25.18 -18.42
CA ALA A 239 -4.32 -23.90 -18.84
C ALA A 239 -4.79 -22.76 -17.95
N TRP A 240 -3.92 -21.77 -17.76
CA TRP A 240 -4.17 -20.59 -16.95
C TRP A 240 -3.69 -19.32 -17.64
N SER A 241 -4.49 -18.26 -17.57
CA SER A 241 -4.11 -16.95 -18.08
C SER A 241 -4.52 -15.88 -17.09
N HIS A 242 -3.55 -15.09 -16.65
CA HIS A 242 -3.72 -13.98 -15.73
C HIS A 242 -3.19 -12.70 -16.37
N LEU A 243 -4.10 -11.76 -16.66
CA LEU A 243 -3.75 -10.40 -17.04
C LEU A 243 -4.03 -9.46 -15.87
N ASN A 244 -2.97 -8.93 -15.24
CA ASN A 244 -3.09 -7.97 -14.15
C ASN A 244 -2.90 -6.52 -14.64
N TYR A 245 -3.72 -5.62 -14.11
CA TYR A 245 -3.66 -4.18 -14.33
C TYR A 245 -3.34 -3.53 -13.00
N ALA A 246 -2.20 -2.86 -12.89
CA ALA A 246 -1.69 -2.52 -11.57
C ALA A 246 -0.96 -1.17 -11.51
N ALA A 247 -1.27 -0.41 -10.45
CA ALA A 247 -0.42 0.69 -10.03
C ALA A 247 0.87 0.14 -9.42
N THR A 248 1.94 0.91 -9.45
CA THR A 248 3.21 0.48 -8.83
C THR A 248 3.05 0.35 -7.30
N ALA A 249 3.59 -0.73 -6.74
CA ALA A 249 3.81 -0.89 -5.31
C ALA A 249 5.23 -0.48 -4.90
N ASN A 250 6.02 0.11 -5.80
CA ASN A 250 7.39 0.54 -5.54
C ASN A 250 7.55 2.04 -5.82
N SER A 251 7.56 2.81 -4.73
CA SER A 251 7.71 4.27 -4.71
C SER A 251 8.30 4.72 -3.37
N ARG A 252 9.06 3.83 -2.73
CA ARG A 252 9.82 4.12 -1.50
C ARG A 252 10.81 5.26 -1.73
N PRO A 253 11.37 5.86 -0.67
CA PRO A 253 12.44 6.83 -0.83
C PRO A 253 13.56 6.28 -1.72
N VAL A 254 14.01 7.07 -2.70
CA VAL A 254 15.12 6.70 -3.58
C VAL A 254 16.25 7.71 -3.40
N ALA A 255 17.47 7.20 -3.21
CA ALA A 255 18.65 8.03 -3.07
C ALA A 255 18.82 8.95 -4.30
N GLY A 256 19.05 10.24 -4.06
CA GLY A 256 19.16 11.22 -5.15
C GLY A 256 17.84 11.73 -5.72
N VAL A 257 16.69 11.17 -5.33
CA VAL A 257 15.37 11.52 -5.90
C VAL A 257 14.41 12.02 -4.80
N PRO A 258 14.55 13.28 -4.34
CA PRO A 258 13.77 13.81 -3.23
C PRO A 258 12.27 13.86 -3.50
N GLY A 259 11.82 13.88 -4.76
CA GLY A 259 10.39 13.86 -5.12
C GLY A 259 9.68 12.53 -4.82
N THR A 260 10.40 11.50 -4.37
CA THR A 260 9.80 10.29 -3.77
C THR A 260 9.20 10.57 -2.39
N LEU A 261 9.68 11.62 -1.70
CA LEU A 261 9.11 12.14 -0.45
C LEU A 261 8.06 13.19 -0.76
N LEU A 262 6.99 13.23 0.03
CA LEU A 262 5.90 14.19 -0.15
C LEU A 262 6.39 15.64 -0.05
N ALA A 263 7.25 15.96 0.91
CA ALA A 263 7.85 17.29 1.02
C ALA A 263 8.65 17.66 -0.23
N GLY A 264 9.42 16.72 -0.81
CA GLY A 264 10.15 16.95 -2.05
C GLY A 264 9.22 17.17 -3.25
N ALA A 265 8.15 16.38 -3.38
CA ALA A 265 7.15 16.57 -4.43
C ALA A 265 6.43 17.94 -4.32
N LEU A 266 6.16 18.39 -3.10
CA LEU A 266 5.59 19.72 -2.84
C LEU A 266 6.59 20.86 -3.10
N MET A 267 7.90 20.59 -2.99
CA MET A 267 8.96 21.54 -3.35
C MET A 267 9.31 21.54 -4.85
N GLY A 268 8.56 20.81 -5.67
CA GLY A 268 8.70 20.79 -7.13
C GLY A 268 9.66 19.74 -7.68
N PHE A 269 10.21 18.86 -6.83
CA PHE A 269 11.05 17.76 -7.31
C PHE A 269 10.20 16.64 -7.94
N PRO A 270 10.56 16.15 -9.14
CA PRO A 270 9.88 15.01 -9.74
C PRO A 270 10.16 13.72 -8.95
N PRO A 271 9.20 12.77 -8.92
CA PRO A 271 9.42 11.46 -8.32
C PRO A 271 10.38 10.62 -9.17
N ALA A 272 10.72 9.42 -8.69
CA ALA A 272 11.45 8.46 -9.52
C ALA A 272 10.60 8.02 -10.73
N PRO A 273 11.24 7.60 -11.84
CA PRO A 273 10.54 6.93 -12.92
C PRO A 273 9.73 5.73 -12.43
N LEU A 274 8.59 5.46 -13.07
CA LEU A 274 7.80 4.27 -12.78
C LEU A 274 8.61 3.01 -13.12
N PRO A 275 8.44 1.88 -12.38
CA PRO A 275 9.21 0.67 -12.62
C PRO A 275 9.01 0.10 -14.03
N SER A 276 10.05 -0.48 -14.62
CA SER A 276 9.95 -1.16 -15.92
C SER A 276 9.42 -2.59 -15.84
N THR A 277 9.26 -3.12 -14.62
CA THR A 277 8.81 -4.49 -14.33
C THR A 277 7.67 -4.48 -13.32
N SER A 278 6.81 -5.49 -13.38
CA SER A 278 5.80 -5.82 -12.35
C SER A 278 6.36 -6.74 -11.26
N VAL A 279 7.46 -7.45 -11.53
CA VAL A 279 8.16 -8.31 -10.56
C VAL A 279 8.74 -7.45 -9.44
N ASP A 280 8.62 -7.92 -8.19
CA ASP A 280 9.00 -7.17 -6.97
C ASP A 280 8.40 -5.76 -6.84
N THR A 281 7.28 -5.56 -7.52
CA THR A 281 6.33 -4.48 -7.28
C THR A 281 4.94 -5.12 -7.26
N SER A 282 3.96 -4.56 -7.96
CA SER A 282 2.56 -4.98 -7.93
C SER A 282 2.23 -6.32 -8.61
N GLY A 283 3.16 -6.94 -9.32
CA GLY A 283 3.03 -8.29 -9.90
C GLY A 283 3.31 -9.42 -8.92
N ARG A 284 3.70 -9.12 -7.67
CA ARG A 284 3.99 -10.14 -6.65
C ARG A 284 2.86 -11.16 -6.56
N ASN A 285 3.16 -12.46 -6.63
CA ASN A 285 2.17 -13.55 -6.59
C ASN A 285 1.11 -13.51 -7.72
N ALA A 286 1.36 -12.81 -8.83
CA ALA A 286 0.54 -12.95 -10.04
C ALA A 286 0.74 -14.31 -10.73
N PRO A 287 1.99 -14.80 -10.90
CA PRO A 287 2.22 -16.22 -11.17
C PRO A 287 1.74 -17.12 -10.05
N VAL A 288 1.20 -18.28 -10.43
CA VAL A 288 0.83 -19.35 -9.50
C VAL A 288 1.89 -20.45 -9.50
N THR A 289 1.98 -21.21 -8.42
CA THR A 289 2.95 -22.31 -8.26
C THR A 289 2.35 -23.69 -8.51
N TYR A 290 1.13 -23.72 -9.04
CA TYR A 290 0.50 -24.96 -9.50
C TYR A 290 1.12 -25.43 -10.82
N ASP A 291 1.19 -26.75 -11.00
CA ASP A 291 1.82 -27.43 -12.14
C ASP A 291 0.86 -27.57 -13.33
N PHE A 292 0.49 -26.42 -13.89
CA PHE A 292 -0.21 -26.35 -15.17
C PHE A 292 0.33 -25.20 -16.02
N PRO A 293 0.22 -25.30 -17.37
CA PRO A 293 0.65 -24.24 -18.25
C PRO A 293 -0.03 -22.89 -17.94
N GLN A 294 0.74 -21.82 -17.82
CA GLN A 294 0.27 -20.48 -17.49
C GLN A 294 0.86 -19.38 -18.38
N ARG A 295 0.04 -18.35 -18.65
CA ARG A 295 0.49 -17.07 -19.17
C ARG A 295 0.16 -15.96 -18.18
N VAL A 296 1.17 -15.19 -17.79
CA VAL A 296 1.04 -14.07 -16.86
C VAL A 296 1.49 -12.80 -17.55
N GLN A 297 0.63 -11.79 -17.58
CA GLN A 297 0.88 -10.53 -18.25
C GLN A 297 0.50 -9.36 -17.35
N ALA A 298 1.26 -8.27 -17.45
CA ALA A 298 0.99 -7.05 -16.72
C ALA A 298 0.75 -5.84 -17.61
N ARG A 299 -0.12 -4.96 -17.13
CA ARG A 299 -0.39 -3.62 -17.65
C ARG A 299 -0.17 -2.62 -16.52
N LEU A 300 0.89 -1.84 -16.60
CA LEU A 300 1.29 -0.96 -15.51
C LEU A 300 0.75 0.46 -15.68
N LEU A 301 0.12 0.97 -14.61
CA LEU A 301 -0.62 2.23 -14.61
C LEU A 301 0.27 3.46 -14.40
N LYS A 302 -0.05 4.52 -15.12
CA LYS A 302 0.50 5.87 -14.89
C LYS A 302 -0.01 6.41 -13.56
N SER A 303 0.86 6.48 -12.55
CA SER A 303 0.52 7.13 -11.27
C SER A 303 0.41 8.66 -11.42
N PHE A 304 1.15 9.20 -12.39
CA PHE A 304 1.21 10.61 -12.77
C PHE A 304 1.37 10.72 -14.28
N GLU A 305 1.14 11.92 -14.83
CA GLU A 305 1.43 12.22 -16.23
C GLU A 305 2.92 11.98 -16.52
N THR A 306 3.19 11.35 -17.66
CA THR A 306 4.53 11.00 -18.12
C THR A 306 4.84 11.68 -19.44
N THR A 307 6.11 11.76 -19.82
CA THR A 307 6.56 12.46 -21.05
C THR A 307 6.06 11.85 -22.36
N GLY A 308 5.30 10.76 -22.30
CA GLY A 308 4.66 10.13 -23.43
C GLY A 308 3.89 8.88 -22.99
N PRO A 309 2.98 8.36 -23.82
CA PRO A 309 2.09 7.28 -23.40
C PRO A 309 2.82 5.98 -23.05
N ALA A 310 4.01 5.71 -23.60
CA ALA A 310 4.84 4.55 -23.30
C ALA A 310 6.06 4.87 -22.40
N SER A 311 6.10 6.07 -21.81
CA SER A 311 7.22 6.54 -20.99
C SER A 311 6.90 6.38 -19.51
N ALA A 312 7.87 5.89 -18.74
CA ALA A 312 7.81 5.84 -17.28
C ALA A 312 8.32 7.14 -16.61
N VAL A 313 8.83 8.10 -17.39
CA VAL A 313 9.45 9.33 -16.89
C VAL A 313 8.37 10.35 -16.52
N PRO A 314 8.35 10.90 -15.29
CA PRO A 314 7.38 11.91 -14.89
C PRO A 314 7.46 13.14 -15.81
N ALA A 315 6.30 13.65 -16.25
CA ALA A 315 6.22 14.93 -16.92
C ALA A 315 6.34 16.09 -15.92
N SER A 316 6.84 17.23 -16.40
CA SER A 316 6.84 18.49 -15.65
C SER A 316 5.86 19.47 -16.30
N PRO A 317 4.95 20.12 -15.53
CA PRO A 317 4.78 19.98 -14.08
C PRO A 317 4.14 18.63 -13.68
N LEU A 318 4.49 18.14 -12.48
CA LEU A 318 3.97 16.87 -11.96
C LEU A 318 2.45 16.94 -11.76
N THR A 319 1.73 16.00 -12.39
CA THR A 319 0.27 15.86 -12.27
C THR A 319 -0.08 14.41 -11.95
N TYR A 320 -0.66 14.16 -10.78
CA TYR A 320 -1.13 12.82 -10.39
C TYR A 320 -2.40 12.45 -11.15
N ARG A 321 -2.47 11.18 -11.60
CA ARG A 321 -3.65 10.62 -12.27
C ARG A 321 -4.48 9.73 -11.33
N ILE A 322 -3.85 9.21 -10.29
CA ILE A 322 -4.46 8.40 -9.24
C ILE A 322 -3.82 8.78 -7.89
N PRO A 323 -4.41 8.38 -6.75
CA PRO A 323 -3.75 8.49 -5.45
C PRO A 323 -2.32 7.95 -5.46
N ARG A 324 -1.42 8.57 -4.67
CA ARG A 324 -0.03 8.13 -4.56
C ARG A 324 0.01 6.71 -3.99
N THR A 325 0.59 5.77 -4.72
CA THR A 325 0.69 4.36 -4.28
C THR A 325 2.09 4.01 -3.82
N THR A 326 2.23 2.97 -3.01
CA THR A 326 3.50 2.36 -2.60
C THR A 326 3.31 0.94 -2.06
N ALA A 327 4.35 0.39 -1.45
CA ALA A 327 4.32 -0.91 -0.78
C ALA A 327 3.36 -0.87 0.42
N LEU A 328 2.26 -1.59 0.30
CA LEU A 328 1.50 -2.14 1.44
C LEU A 328 1.86 -3.63 1.57
N ARG A 329 1.61 -4.24 2.72
CA ARG A 329 1.97 -5.63 3.02
C ARG A 329 1.63 -6.56 1.85
N SER A 330 2.67 -7.27 1.38
CA SER A 330 2.69 -8.14 0.19
C SER A 330 2.71 -7.45 -1.20
N LEU A 331 2.97 -6.14 -1.33
CA LEU A 331 3.24 -5.44 -2.61
C LEU A 331 2.27 -5.85 -3.75
N GLY A 332 0.95 -5.76 -3.54
CA GLY A 332 -0.05 -6.19 -4.53
C GLY A 332 -0.38 -7.69 -4.54
N GLY A 333 0.46 -8.52 -3.92
CA GLY A 333 0.23 -9.96 -3.77
C GLY A 333 -1.07 -10.35 -3.08
N PHE A 334 -1.63 -9.51 -2.22
CA PHE A 334 -3.00 -9.70 -1.73
C PHE A 334 -4.02 -9.74 -2.88
N SER A 335 -3.98 -8.76 -3.80
CA SER A 335 -4.95 -8.68 -4.90
C SER A 335 -4.75 -9.80 -5.90
N ASN A 336 -3.48 -10.08 -6.25
CA ASN A 336 -3.14 -11.17 -7.16
C ASN A 336 -3.56 -12.53 -6.56
N SER A 337 -3.31 -12.77 -5.27
CA SER A 337 -3.74 -14.01 -4.59
C SER A 337 -5.25 -14.11 -4.49
N PHE A 338 -5.95 -12.99 -4.22
CA PHE A 338 -7.41 -12.96 -4.23
C PHE A 338 -7.97 -13.39 -5.60
N ALA A 339 -7.47 -12.80 -6.69
CA ALA A 339 -7.91 -13.18 -8.04
C ALA A 339 -7.54 -14.63 -8.38
N ASN A 340 -6.32 -15.05 -8.07
CA ASN A 340 -5.84 -16.40 -8.38
C ASN A 340 -6.62 -17.47 -7.62
N GLU A 341 -6.73 -17.35 -6.29
CA GLU A 341 -7.36 -18.38 -5.46
C GLU A 341 -8.89 -18.39 -5.58
N SER A 342 -9.52 -17.25 -5.84
CA SER A 342 -10.96 -17.21 -6.17
C SER A 342 -11.23 -17.90 -7.51
N PHE A 343 -10.42 -17.60 -8.53
CA PHE A 343 -10.59 -18.21 -9.85
C PHE A 343 -10.28 -19.71 -9.85
N PHE A 344 -9.33 -20.14 -9.01
CA PHE A 344 -9.07 -21.56 -8.78
C PHE A 344 -10.31 -22.26 -8.22
N ASP A 345 -10.96 -21.69 -7.20
CA ASP A 345 -12.19 -22.24 -6.61
C ASP A 345 -13.35 -22.28 -7.62
N GLU A 346 -13.49 -21.27 -8.47
CA GLU A 346 -14.49 -21.25 -9.55
C GLU A 346 -14.25 -22.39 -10.56
N LEU A 347 -13.00 -22.62 -10.96
CA LEU A 347 -12.62 -23.75 -11.82
C LEU A 347 -12.84 -25.09 -11.13
N ALA A 348 -12.47 -25.23 -9.87
CA ALA A 348 -12.70 -26.44 -9.08
C ALA A 348 -14.20 -26.77 -9.03
N HIS A 349 -15.04 -25.78 -8.67
CA HIS A 349 -16.48 -25.94 -8.61
C HIS A 349 -17.06 -26.30 -9.98
N ALA A 350 -16.64 -25.62 -11.04
CA ALA A 350 -17.12 -25.91 -12.38
C ALA A 350 -16.72 -27.31 -12.85
N GLY A 351 -15.51 -27.80 -12.52
CA GLY A 351 -15.08 -29.16 -12.82
C GLY A 351 -15.70 -30.24 -11.92
N GLY A 352 -16.41 -29.85 -10.85
CA GLY A 352 -16.92 -30.79 -9.85
C GLY A 352 -15.83 -31.40 -8.98
N HIS A 353 -14.68 -30.72 -8.85
CA HIS A 353 -13.56 -31.14 -8.02
C HIS A 353 -13.70 -30.57 -6.60
N ASP A 354 -13.19 -31.30 -5.61
CA ASP A 354 -13.00 -30.73 -4.27
C ASP A 354 -11.86 -29.68 -4.31
N PRO A 355 -12.09 -28.43 -3.86
CA PRO A 355 -11.10 -27.35 -3.95
C PRO A 355 -9.76 -27.63 -3.26
N LEU A 356 -9.74 -28.36 -2.14
CA LEU A 356 -8.48 -28.68 -1.45
C LEU A 356 -7.74 -29.78 -2.20
N GLU A 357 -8.46 -30.84 -2.59
CA GLU A 357 -7.87 -31.98 -3.28
C GLU A 357 -7.30 -31.58 -4.65
N LEU A 358 -7.99 -30.70 -5.38
CA LEU A 358 -7.49 -30.19 -6.66
C LEU A 358 -6.20 -29.39 -6.49
N ARG A 359 -6.10 -28.55 -5.44
CA ARG A 359 -4.84 -27.84 -5.13
C ARG A 359 -3.71 -28.81 -4.87
N ILE A 360 -3.94 -29.82 -4.03
CA ILE A 360 -2.92 -30.82 -3.69
C ILE A 360 -2.46 -31.58 -4.94
N ALA A 361 -3.41 -32.00 -5.80
CA ALA A 361 -3.10 -32.68 -7.05
C ALA A 361 -2.37 -31.79 -8.07
N SER A 362 -2.54 -30.47 -7.96
CA SER A 362 -1.91 -29.47 -8.84
C SER A 362 -0.56 -28.97 -8.31
N LEU A 363 -0.02 -29.51 -7.23
CA LEU A 363 1.25 -29.07 -6.62
C LEU A 363 2.32 -30.15 -6.75
N THR A 364 3.54 -29.76 -7.11
CA THR A 364 4.70 -30.66 -7.21
C THR A 364 5.72 -30.49 -6.08
N ASP A 365 5.76 -29.33 -5.44
CA ASP A 365 6.63 -29.07 -4.30
C ASP A 365 6.10 -29.80 -3.04
N PRO A 366 6.87 -30.73 -2.44
CA PRO A 366 6.44 -31.45 -1.24
C PRO A 366 6.07 -30.56 -0.06
N ARG A 367 6.69 -29.37 0.08
CA ARG A 367 6.39 -28.41 1.16
C ARG A 367 5.04 -27.73 0.93
N ALA A 368 4.75 -27.38 -0.32
CA ALA A 368 3.46 -26.84 -0.72
C ALA A 368 2.34 -27.86 -0.51
N VAL A 369 2.58 -29.12 -0.92
CA VAL A 369 1.66 -30.23 -0.66
C VAL A 369 1.43 -30.37 0.84
N ALA A 370 2.49 -30.44 1.64
CA ALA A 370 2.38 -30.66 3.09
C ALA A 370 1.53 -29.61 3.82
N VAL A 371 1.65 -28.32 3.49
CA VAL A 371 0.81 -27.28 4.13
C VAL A 371 -0.67 -27.41 3.74
N CYS A 372 -0.97 -27.78 2.50
CA CYS A 372 -2.35 -28.06 2.08
C CYS A 372 -2.89 -29.32 2.76
N GLU A 373 -2.10 -30.40 2.83
CA GLU A 373 -2.49 -31.65 3.47
C GLU A 373 -2.80 -31.48 4.97
N ALA A 374 -2.08 -30.58 5.65
CA ALA A 374 -2.33 -30.24 7.05
C ALA A 374 -3.74 -29.68 7.30
N LEU A 375 -4.43 -29.19 6.26
CA LEU A 375 -5.82 -28.70 6.36
C LEU A 375 -6.87 -29.79 6.08
N ARG A 376 -6.51 -30.99 5.62
CA ARG A 376 -7.47 -32.04 5.22
C ARG A 376 -8.46 -32.40 6.34
N ASP A 377 -7.97 -32.48 7.57
CA ASP A 377 -8.80 -32.87 8.71
C ASP A 377 -9.86 -31.83 9.05
N VAL A 378 -9.50 -30.54 9.05
CA VAL A 378 -10.48 -29.46 9.28
C VAL A 378 -11.40 -29.32 8.07
N TRP A 379 -10.87 -29.45 6.85
CA TRP A 379 -11.66 -29.40 5.62
C TRP A 379 -12.72 -30.50 5.57
N ARG A 380 -12.41 -31.74 5.96
CA ARG A 380 -13.40 -32.83 6.00
C ARG A 380 -14.52 -32.61 7.02
N ARG A 381 -14.28 -31.81 8.05
CA ARG A 381 -15.24 -31.49 9.11
C ARG A 381 -15.95 -30.14 8.89
N ARG A 382 -15.67 -29.48 7.77
CA ARG A 382 -16.25 -28.18 7.44
C ARG A 382 -17.78 -28.22 7.44
N PRO A 383 -18.46 -27.08 7.67
CA PRO A 383 -19.89 -26.97 7.42
C PRO A 383 -20.22 -27.43 6.00
N ALA A 384 -21.33 -28.15 5.82
CA ALA A 384 -21.76 -28.63 4.50
C ALA A 384 -22.00 -27.49 3.48
N GLY A 385 -22.11 -26.25 3.96
CA GLY A 385 -22.46 -25.08 3.17
C GLY A 385 -23.97 -24.97 3.00
N GLY A 386 -24.46 -23.73 2.96
CA GLY A 386 -25.91 -23.46 2.94
C GLY A 386 -26.41 -22.88 4.26
N ASP A 387 -27.65 -22.39 4.26
CA ASP A 387 -28.30 -21.74 5.41
C ASP A 387 -27.51 -20.59 6.04
N GLY A 388 -26.71 -19.89 5.23
CA GLY A 388 -25.87 -18.79 5.69
C GLY A 388 -24.55 -19.23 6.33
N THR A 389 -24.13 -20.49 6.23
CA THR A 389 -22.80 -20.94 6.66
C THR A 389 -21.95 -21.41 5.49
N GLY A 390 -20.63 -21.27 5.59
CA GLY A 390 -19.71 -21.73 4.56
C GLY A 390 -18.27 -21.83 5.04
N ALA A 391 -17.45 -22.51 4.25
CA ALA A 391 -16.02 -22.56 4.46
C ALA A 391 -15.26 -22.51 3.14
N GLY A 392 -14.05 -21.96 3.16
CA GLY A 392 -13.16 -21.84 2.02
C GLY A 392 -11.72 -22.21 2.37
N VAL A 393 -10.92 -22.49 1.34
CA VAL A 393 -9.50 -22.79 1.47
C VAL A 393 -8.71 -22.06 0.38
N ALA A 394 -7.51 -21.60 0.72
CA ALA A 394 -6.60 -20.97 -0.23
C ALA A 394 -5.17 -21.38 0.09
N PHE A 395 -4.32 -21.41 -0.94
CA PHE A 395 -2.89 -21.68 -0.81
C PHE A 395 -2.05 -20.60 -1.51
N GLN A 396 -0.92 -20.24 -0.91
CA GLN A 396 0.08 -19.37 -1.53
C GLN A 396 1.50 -19.73 -1.11
N GLN A 397 2.44 -19.58 -2.04
CA GLN A 397 3.87 -19.47 -1.77
C GLN A 397 4.29 -18.01 -1.93
N TYR A 398 4.68 -17.36 -0.83
CA TYR A 398 5.04 -15.94 -0.82
C TYR A 398 6.19 -15.64 -1.79
N GLU A 399 6.01 -14.63 -2.67
CA GLU A 399 6.95 -14.28 -3.75
C GLU A 399 7.29 -15.44 -4.70
N VAL A 400 6.50 -16.51 -4.72
CA VAL A 400 6.71 -17.71 -5.57
C VAL A 400 7.99 -18.49 -5.20
N VAL A 401 8.70 -18.09 -4.14
CA VAL A 401 9.99 -18.71 -3.77
C VAL A 401 10.22 -18.85 -2.26
N ASN A 402 9.45 -18.18 -1.40
CA ASN A 402 9.71 -18.10 0.03
C ASN A 402 8.78 -19.02 0.85
N ALA A 403 8.07 -18.47 1.84
CA ALA A 403 7.23 -19.20 2.77
C ALA A 403 5.94 -19.70 2.12
N TYR A 404 5.39 -20.80 2.63
CA TYR A 404 4.16 -21.43 2.16
C TYR A 404 3.07 -21.25 3.21
N ALA A 405 1.87 -20.90 2.78
CA ALA A 405 0.73 -20.80 3.66
C ALA A 405 -0.50 -21.39 2.98
N ALA A 406 -1.16 -22.33 3.65
CA ALA A 406 -2.52 -22.74 3.32
C ALA A 406 -3.45 -22.23 4.45
N THR A 407 -4.58 -21.63 4.07
CA THR A 407 -5.53 -21.05 5.02
C THR A 407 -6.92 -21.61 4.78
N TYR A 408 -7.54 -22.09 5.85
CA TYR A 408 -8.95 -22.47 5.91
C TYR A 408 -9.73 -21.41 6.69
N VAL A 409 -10.93 -21.05 6.20
CA VAL A 409 -11.79 -20.04 6.82
C VAL A 409 -13.22 -20.55 6.88
N GLU A 410 -13.88 -20.42 8.03
CA GLU A 410 -15.33 -20.57 8.18
C GLU A 410 -16.00 -19.20 8.32
N VAL A 411 -17.17 -19.06 7.69
CA VAL A 411 -17.97 -17.84 7.72
C VAL A 411 -19.43 -18.14 7.98
N GLU A 412 -20.07 -17.17 8.62
CA GLU A 412 -21.52 -17.02 8.69
C GLU A 412 -21.94 -15.77 7.92
N VAL A 413 -23.04 -15.86 7.18
CA VAL A 413 -23.63 -14.82 6.36
C VAL A 413 -25.07 -14.65 6.79
N ASP A 414 -25.37 -13.47 7.32
CA ASP A 414 -26.75 -13.06 7.56
C ASP A 414 -27.45 -12.88 6.21
N SER A 415 -28.43 -13.74 5.91
CA SER A 415 -29.14 -13.76 4.62
C SER A 415 -30.03 -12.54 4.39
N VAL A 416 -30.36 -11.77 5.44
CA VAL A 416 -31.16 -10.56 5.36
C VAL A 416 -30.27 -9.34 5.14
N THR A 417 -29.17 -9.23 5.89
CA THR A 417 -28.31 -8.03 5.88
C THR A 417 -27.09 -8.14 4.97
N GLY A 418 -26.72 -9.36 4.57
CA GLY A 418 -25.48 -9.66 3.84
C GLY A 418 -24.22 -9.55 4.72
N LYS A 419 -24.36 -9.37 6.04
CA LYS A 419 -23.22 -9.27 6.95
C LYS A 419 -22.48 -10.60 7.00
N VAL A 420 -21.19 -10.58 6.67
CA VAL A 420 -20.28 -11.71 6.79
C VAL A 420 -19.55 -11.65 8.13
N THR A 421 -19.56 -12.75 8.87
CA THR A 421 -18.81 -12.94 10.12
C THR A 421 -17.85 -14.11 9.94
N VAL A 422 -16.55 -13.86 10.14
CA VAL A 422 -15.54 -14.93 10.14
C VAL A 422 -15.56 -15.60 11.51
N THR A 423 -15.92 -16.87 11.58
CA THR A 423 -16.07 -17.62 12.84
C THR A 423 -14.83 -18.43 13.19
N ARG A 424 -14.07 -18.86 12.19
CA ARG A 424 -12.85 -19.65 12.40
C ARG A 424 -11.84 -19.43 11.28
N VAL A 425 -10.57 -19.37 11.65
CA VAL A 425 -9.44 -19.40 10.70
C VAL A 425 -8.42 -20.43 11.19
N VAL A 426 -7.94 -21.27 10.27
CA VAL A 426 -6.85 -22.22 10.52
C VAL A 426 -5.78 -21.99 9.46
N VAL A 427 -4.53 -21.76 9.90
CA VAL A 427 -3.40 -21.51 9.00
C VAL A 427 -2.37 -22.61 9.18
N ALA A 428 -2.04 -23.31 8.10
CA ALA A 428 -0.86 -24.14 8.00
C ALA A 428 0.25 -23.33 7.33
N HIS A 429 1.38 -23.15 8.01
CA HIS A 429 2.43 -22.23 7.58
C HIS A 429 3.82 -22.87 7.66
N ASP A 430 4.53 -22.89 6.55
CA ASP A 430 5.93 -23.30 6.47
C ASP A 430 6.80 -22.09 6.10
N CYS A 431 7.58 -21.60 7.06
CA CYS A 431 8.58 -20.54 6.86
C CYS A 431 10.02 -21.00 7.11
N GLY A 432 10.28 -22.31 7.08
CA GLY A 432 11.58 -22.87 7.42
C GLY A 432 11.91 -22.71 8.91
N LEU A 433 13.15 -22.31 9.22
CA LEU A 433 13.63 -22.21 10.61
C LEU A 433 12.90 -21.10 11.38
N ILE A 434 12.18 -21.49 12.43
CA ILE A 434 11.49 -20.57 13.33
C ILE A 434 12.47 -20.11 14.42
N ILE A 435 12.85 -18.82 14.38
CA ILE A 435 13.76 -18.23 15.38
C ILE A 435 13.02 -17.84 16.66
N ASN A 436 11.81 -17.27 16.52
CA ASN A 436 10.97 -16.84 17.63
C ASN A 436 9.53 -17.32 17.37
N PRO A 437 9.10 -18.42 18.01
CA PRO A 437 7.76 -18.98 17.82
C PRO A 437 6.62 -18.02 18.15
N ASP A 438 6.72 -17.28 19.25
CA ASP A 438 5.70 -16.29 19.65
C ASP A 438 5.65 -15.13 18.66
N GLY A 439 6.82 -14.68 18.18
CA GLY A 439 6.92 -13.68 17.13
C GLY A 439 6.27 -14.13 15.82
N LEU A 440 6.48 -15.39 15.42
CA LEU A 440 5.82 -15.98 14.25
C LEU A 440 4.31 -16.04 14.43
N ARG A 441 3.83 -16.51 15.57
CA ARG A 441 2.40 -16.57 15.91
C ARG A 441 1.75 -15.18 15.78
N ASN A 442 2.35 -14.16 16.40
CA ASN A 442 1.86 -12.78 16.32
C ASN A 442 1.81 -12.25 14.86
N GLN A 443 2.77 -12.63 14.02
CA GLN A 443 2.78 -12.24 12.61
C GLN A 443 1.66 -12.92 11.81
N ILE A 444 1.40 -14.20 12.07
CA ILE A 444 0.31 -14.95 11.43
C ILE A 444 -1.04 -14.38 11.87
N GLU A 445 -1.26 -14.21 13.17
CA GLU A 445 -2.53 -13.67 13.70
C GLU A 445 -2.79 -12.24 13.19
N GLY A 446 -1.78 -11.37 13.22
CA GLY A 446 -1.89 -10.02 12.67
C GLY A 446 -2.16 -10.02 11.16
N ASN A 447 -1.57 -10.96 10.40
CA ASN A 447 -1.86 -11.15 8.98
C ASN A 447 -3.30 -11.57 8.73
N VAL A 448 -3.83 -12.50 9.53
CA VAL A 448 -5.22 -12.96 9.43
C VAL A 448 -6.17 -11.78 9.66
N VAL A 449 -5.97 -11.00 10.71
CA VAL A 449 -6.81 -9.82 10.99
C VAL A 449 -6.76 -8.81 9.85
N GLN A 450 -5.56 -8.48 9.36
CA GLN A 450 -5.41 -7.56 8.22
C GLN A 450 -6.01 -8.11 6.93
N GLY A 451 -5.88 -9.42 6.68
CA GLY A 451 -6.47 -10.09 5.52
C GLY A 451 -8.00 -10.01 5.54
N ILE A 452 -8.62 -10.35 6.67
CA ILE A 452 -10.08 -10.25 6.87
C ILE A 452 -10.54 -8.80 6.67
N GLY A 453 -9.82 -7.82 7.24
CA GLY A 453 -10.11 -6.40 7.08
C GLY A 453 -10.12 -5.99 5.61
N ARG A 454 -9.06 -6.31 4.87
CA ARG A 454 -8.93 -5.98 3.44
C ARG A 454 -9.93 -6.70 2.54
N THR A 455 -10.37 -7.90 2.90
CA THR A 455 -11.35 -8.67 2.12
C THR A 455 -12.79 -8.19 2.35
N LEU A 456 -13.18 -7.89 3.59
CA LEU A 456 -14.58 -7.65 3.93
C LEU A 456 -14.94 -6.19 4.21
N LYS A 457 -13.94 -5.34 4.44
CA LYS A 457 -14.15 -4.03 5.08
C LYS A 457 -13.41 -2.92 4.35
N GLU A 458 -12.10 -2.97 4.29
CA GLU A 458 -11.27 -1.80 4.02
C GLU A 458 -11.36 -1.31 2.57
N GLN A 459 -11.63 -0.02 2.41
CA GLN A 459 -11.49 0.68 1.14
C GLN A 459 -11.20 2.16 1.42
N VAL A 460 -10.17 2.71 0.78
CA VAL A 460 -9.95 4.16 0.81
C VAL A 460 -11.01 4.86 -0.04
N SER A 461 -11.71 5.83 0.54
CA SER A 461 -12.65 6.69 -0.19
C SER A 461 -11.95 7.95 -0.68
N TYR A 462 -12.19 8.35 -1.92
CA TYR A 462 -11.58 9.52 -2.54
C TYR A 462 -12.43 10.12 -3.66
N THR A 463 -12.28 11.43 -3.87
CA THR A 463 -12.83 12.18 -5.01
C THR A 463 -11.74 12.38 -6.06
N ASP A 464 -12.10 12.97 -7.20
CA ASP A 464 -11.18 13.29 -8.29
C ASP A 464 -10.06 14.30 -7.92
N ASP A 465 -9.99 14.77 -6.67
CA ASP A 465 -8.98 15.70 -6.16
C ASP A 465 -8.30 15.27 -4.85
N ARG A 466 -8.95 14.49 -3.97
CA ARG A 466 -8.44 14.20 -2.62
C ARG A 466 -8.99 12.91 -2.01
N ILE A 467 -8.32 12.39 -0.98
CA ILE A 467 -8.83 11.33 -0.12
C ILE A 467 -9.88 11.90 0.85
N THR A 468 -10.99 11.19 1.04
CA THR A 468 -12.10 11.59 1.93
C THR A 468 -12.20 10.71 3.19
N SER A 469 -11.66 9.50 3.18
CA SER A 469 -11.56 8.62 4.35
C SER A 469 -10.42 9.03 5.31
N VAL A 470 -10.43 10.29 5.74
CA VAL A 470 -9.33 10.93 6.51
C VAL A 470 -9.32 10.64 8.02
N THR A 471 -10.25 9.84 8.53
CA THR A 471 -10.30 9.43 9.95
C THR A 471 -10.80 7.99 10.04
N TRP A 472 -10.73 7.39 11.23
CA TRP A 472 -11.30 6.05 11.45
C TRP A 472 -12.82 6.01 11.23
N GLN A 473 -13.53 7.09 11.59
CA GLN A 473 -14.98 7.17 11.42
C GLN A 473 -15.38 7.36 9.96
N THR A 474 -14.58 8.09 9.18
CA THR A 474 -14.83 8.31 7.75
C THR A 474 -14.26 7.21 6.86
N ASN A 475 -13.40 6.35 7.39
CA ASN A 475 -13.07 5.07 6.80
C ASN A 475 -14.14 4.06 7.28
N ALA A 476 -15.32 4.14 6.68
CA ALA A 476 -16.60 3.61 7.18
C ALA A 476 -16.75 2.08 7.12
N SER A 477 -15.71 1.34 7.48
CA SER A 477 -15.68 -0.12 7.39
C SER A 477 -15.60 -0.83 8.74
N ASN A 478 -15.87 -0.14 9.85
CA ASN A 478 -15.75 -0.73 11.18
C ASN A 478 -17.10 -0.84 11.92
N PRO A 479 -17.79 -1.99 11.84
CA PRO A 479 -18.63 -2.47 12.93
C PRO A 479 -17.97 -3.65 13.67
N GLY A 480 -18.25 -3.70 14.97
CA GLY A 480 -17.57 -4.45 16.05
C GLY A 480 -16.98 -5.82 15.73
N TYR A 481 -15.84 -6.09 16.35
CA TYR A 481 -15.27 -7.42 16.47
C TYR A 481 -15.15 -7.80 17.95
N GLU A 482 -15.39 -9.07 18.23
CA GLU A 482 -14.89 -9.80 19.39
C GLU A 482 -13.99 -10.91 18.81
N VAL A 483 -12.69 -10.83 19.07
CA VAL A 483 -11.74 -11.88 18.64
C VAL A 483 -11.53 -12.77 19.86
N ILE A 484 -12.11 -13.97 19.84
CA ILE A 484 -11.85 -15.00 20.85
C ILE A 484 -10.78 -15.91 20.23
N MET A 485 -9.55 -15.79 20.72
CA MET A 485 -8.45 -16.66 20.30
C MET A 485 -8.29 -17.78 21.33
N ASP A 486 -8.67 -18.99 20.94
CA ASP A 486 -8.35 -20.20 21.69
C ASP A 486 -7.10 -20.83 21.07
N SER A 487 -6.01 -20.88 21.85
CA SER A 487 -4.83 -21.66 21.48
C SER A 487 -5.08 -23.15 21.74
N LEU A 488 -4.98 -23.99 20.71
CA LEU A 488 -4.75 -25.43 20.87
C LEU A 488 -3.26 -25.72 21.12
#